data_AF-A0A3B4ZT33-F1
#
_entry.id   AF-A0A3B4ZT33-F1
#
_cell.length_a   1.000
_cell.length_b   1.000
_cell.length_c   1.000
_cell.angle_alpha   90.00
_cell.angle_beta   90.00
_cell.angle_gamma   90.00
#
_symmetry.space_group_name_H-M   'P 1'
#
loop_
_entity.id
_entity.type
_entity.pdbx_description
1 polymer ?
#
loop_
_entity_poly.entity_id
_entity_poly.type
_entity_poly.pdbx_seq_one_letter_code
_entity_poly.pdbx_strand_id
1 'polypeptide(L)' 'MEERTDSPTAVRVEEHSQCVILTYFKGDINSMVDAHFSRALSKVCKAKAPAAKAKKIRKTIKLGEHIKSGL' A
#
# COMPACT_ATOMS: atom_id res chain seq x y z
N MET A 1 3.30 -32.61 22.24
CA MET A 1 3.80 -32.07 20.95
C MET A 1 2.71 -31.14 20.46
N GLU A 2 2.97 -29.84 20.35
CA GLU A 2 1.99 -28.86 19.84
C GLU A 2 1.68 -29.17 18.38
N GLU A 3 0.55 -29.82 18.11
CA GLU A 3 0.04 -30.01 16.76
C GLU A 3 -0.84 -28.81 16.41
N ARG A 4 -0.22 -27.83 15.74
CA ARG A 4 -0.90 -26.63 15.23
C ARG A 4 -1.74 -27.01 14.01
N THR A 5 -2.87 -27.65 14.22
CA THR A 5 -3.89 -27.88 13.19
C THR A 5 -4.98 -26.82 13.22
N ASP A 6 -4.58 -25.55 13.32
CA ASP A 6 -5.49 -24.43 12.99
C ASP A 6 -5.42 -24.19 11.48
N SER A 7 -5.91 -25.14 10.69
CA SER A 7 -6.24 -24.85 9.30
C SER A 7 -7.28 -23.72 9.33
N PRO A 8 -6.98 -22.55 8.72
CA PRO A 8 -7.88 -21.41 8.80
C PRO A 8 -9.22 -21.85 8.17
N THR A 9 -10.27 -21.85 8.97
CA THR A 9 -11.61 -22.20 8.50
C THR A 9 -12.15 -21.00 7.72
N ALA A 10 -12.62 -21.25 6.48
CA ALA A 10 -13.23 -20.20 5.68
C ALA A 10 -14.48 -19.66 6.39
N VAL A 11 -14.52 -18.34 6.57
CA VAL A 11 -15.64 -17.62 7.18
C VAL A 11 -16.83 -17.58 6.24
N ARG A 12 -16.57 -17.48 4.93
CA ARG A 12 -17.59 -17.46 3.89
C ARG A 12 -17.13 -18.26 2.69
N VAL A 13 -18.05 -19.00 2.09
CA VAL A 13 -17.86 -19.77 0.86
C VAL A 13 -18.91 -19.28 -0.14
N GLU A 14 -18.46 -18.90 -1.33
CA GLU A 14 -19.33 -18.49 -2.43
C GLU A 14 -19.02 -19.33 -3.66
N GLU A 15 -20.03 -20.00 -4.18
CA GLU A 15 -19.94 -20.82 -5.39
C GLU A 15 -20.40 -20.01 -6.60
N HIS A 16 -19.54 -19.95 -7.61
CA HIS A 16 -19.81 -19.37 -8.92
C HIS A 16 -19.73 -20.46 -9.98
N SER A 17 -20.35 -20.25 -11.14
CA SER A 17 -20.41 -21.27 -12.20
C SER A 17 -19.04 -21.78 -12.70
N GLN A 18 -17.95 -21.04 -12.45
CA GLN A 18 -16.59 -21.40 -12.86
C GLN A 18 -15.59 -21.45 -11.70
N CYS A 19 -15.95 -21.02 -10.49
CA CYS A 19 -15.00 -20.94 -9.38
C CYS A 19 -15.69 -20.94 -8.01
N VAL A 20 -14.89 -21.24 -6.98
CA VAL A 20 -15.30 -21.14 -5.58
C VAL A 20 -14.43 -20.09 -4.90
N ILE A 21 -15.06 -19.15 -4.19
CA ILE A 21 -14.38 -18.11 -3.44
C ILE A 21 -14.48 -18.43 -1.95
N LEU A 22 -13.33 -18.66 -1.32
CA LEU A 22 -13.19 -18.89 0.11
C LEU A 22 -12.65 -17.63 0.78
N THR A 23 -13.45 -17.04 1.66
CA THR A 23 -13.09 -15.84 2.41
C THR A 23 -12.70 -16.21 3.84
N TYR A 24 -11.50 -15.82 4.26
CA TYR A 24 -10.95 -16.15 5.59
C TYR A 24 -10.96 -14.98 6.58
N PHE A 25 -11.31 -13.77 6.13
CA PHE A 25 -11.44 -12.61 6.99
C PHE A 25 -12.91 -12.37 7.37
N LYS A 26 -13.12 -11.66 8.49
CA LYS A 26 -14.43 -11.22 8.96
C LYS A 26 -14.55 -9.70 8.72
N GLY A 27 -15.75 -9.23 8.37
CA GLY A 27 -16.04 -7.81 8.14
C GLY A 27 -15.93 -7.37 6.68
N ASP A 28 -15.92 -6.06 6.46
CA ASP A 28 -15.91 -5.44 5.14
C ASP A 28 -14.55 -5.54 4.43
N ILE A 29 -14.59 -5.76 3.11
CA ILE A 29 -13.40 -5.84 2.24
C ILE A 29 -12.56 -4.56 2.38
N ASN A 30 -13.20 -3.39 2.29
CA ASN A 30 -12.50 -2.10 2.31
C ASN A 30 -11.71 -1.91 3.61
N SER A 31 -12.31 -2.22 4.75
CA SER A 31 -11.62 -2.10 6.05
C SER A 31 -10.46 -3.09 6.18
N MET A 32 -10.60 -4.33 5.70
CA MET A 32 -9.52 -5.31 5.71
C MET A 32 -8.36 -4.87 4.80
N VAL A 33 -8.69 -4.33 3.62
CA VAL A 33 -7.73 -3.74 2.70
C VAL A 33 -7.01 -2.57 3.36
N ASP A 34 -7.72 -1.59 3.89
CA ASP A 34 -7.12 -0.41 4.54
C ASP A 34 -6.19 -0.78 5.70
N ALA A 35 -6.58 -1.75 6.53
CA ALA A 35 -5.75 -2.25 7.62
C ALA A 35 -4.48 -2.94 7.11
N HIS A 36 -4.58 -3.73 6.03
CA HIS A 36 -3.44 -4.36 5.38
C HIS A 36 -2.45 -3.33 4.83
N PHE A 37 -2.95 -2.35 4.07
CA PHE A 37 -2.13 -1.28 3.49
C PHE A 37 -1.51 -0.40 4.57
N SER A 38 -2.27 0.00 5.58
CA SER A 38 -1.77 0.75 6.73
C SER A 38 -0.63 0.01 7.42
N ARG A 39 -0.78 -1.30 7.65
CA ARG A 39 0.28 -2.13 8.24
C ARG A 39 1.55 -2.16 7.39
N ALA A 40 1.41 -2.36 6.08
CA ALA A 40 2.54 -2.40 5.15
C ALA A 40 3.28 -1.06 5.08
N LEU A 41 2.55 0.06 5.02
CA LEU A 41 3.11 1.39 4.85
C LEU A 41 3.52 2.06 6.17
N SER A 42 3.04 1.56 7.32
CA SER A 42 3.33 2.14 8.64
C SER A 42 4.82 2.26 8.95
N LYS A 43 5.65 1.32 8.48
CA LYS A 43 7.10 1.32 8.71
C LYS A 43 7.84 2.33 7.84
N VAL A 44 7.31 2.66 6.65
CA VAL A 44 7.89 3.65 5.75
C VAL A 44 7.70 5.07 6.29
N CYS A 45 6.54 5.34 6.92
CA CYS A 45 6.29 6.64 7.56
C CYS A 45 7.01 6.82 8.92
N LYS A 46 7.33 5.72 9.63
CA LYS A 46 8.04 5.78 10.93
C LYS A 46 9.54 6.11 10.83
N ALA A 47 10.11 6.16 9.63
CA ALA A 47 11.44 6.74 9.40
C ALA A 47 11.51 8.26 9.66
N LYS A 48 10.42 8.88 10.11
CA LYS A 48 10.33 10.28 10.53
C LYS A 48 9.88 10.43 11.99
N ALA A 49 10.48 9.70 12.92
CA ALA A 49 10.70 10.24 14.27
C ALA A 49 12.05 11.00 14.28
N PRO A 50 12.17 12.16 14.95
CA PRO A 50 13.00 13.26 14.48
C PRO A 50 14.48 13.05 14.81
N ALA A 51 15.27 12.67 13.81
CA ALA A 51 16.69 12.98 13.80
C ALA A 51 16.91 14.17 12.84
N ALA A 52 17.16 15.34 13.44
CA ALA A 52 17.84 16.51 12.89
C ALA A 52 17.58 16.92 11.42
N LYS A 53 16.83 18.02 11.27
CA LYS A 53 16.94 19.09 10.25
C LYS A 53 17.59 18.70 8.90
N ALA A 54 16.77 18.50 7.85
CA ALA A 54 17.24 18.65 6.47
C ALA A 54 16.33 19.64 5.71
N LYS A 55 16.89 20.79 5.34
CA LYS A 55 16.21 21.86 4.59
C LYS A 55 15.86 21.36 3.18
N LYS A 56 14.59 21.52 2.80
CA LYS A 56 14.04 21.17 1.49
C LYS A 56 14.54 22.15 0.42
N ILE A 57 15.39 21.70 -0.51
CA ILE A 57 15.71 22.44 -1.74
C ILE A 57 14.73 21.96 -2.81
N ARG A 58 13.70 22.78 -3.10
CA ARG A 58 12.88 22.62 -4.31
C ARG A 58 13.67 23.23 -5.47
N LYS A 59 14.07 22.46 -6.48
CA LYS A 59 14.54 23.02 -7.75
C LYS A 59 13.37 23.06 -8.74
N THR A 60 13.00 24.26 -9.15
CA THR A 60 12.04 24.55 -10.22
C THR A 60 12.70 24.23 -11.57
N ILE A 61 12.06 23.40 -12.39
CA ILE A 61 12.48 23.17 -13.77
C ILE A 61 11.95 24.34 -14.59
N LYS A 62 12.86 25.18 -15.10
CA LYS A 62 12.52 26.29 -16.02
C LYS A 62 12.59 25.74 -17.44
N LEU A 63 11.44 25.66 -18.12
CA LEU A 63 11.37 25.38 -19.55
C LEU A 63 11.93 26.61 -20.30
N GLY A 64 13.07 26.46 -20.96
CA GLY A 64 13.70 27.53 -21.73
C GLY A 64 13.04 27.67 -23.10
N GLU A 65 12.51 28.86 -23.39
CA GLU A 65 11.91 29.25 -24.66
C GLU A 65 12.95 29.49 -25.77
N HIS A 66 12.45 29.37 -27.00
CA HIS A 66 12.99 29.71 -28.32
C HIS A 66 14.05 30.83 -28.37
N ILE A 67 15.10 30.61 -29.16
CA ILE A 67 15.87 31.70 -29.78
C ILE A 67 15.83 31.51 -31.31
N LYS A 68 15.29 32.53 -31.99
CA LYS A 68 15.21 32.69 -33.45
C LYS A 68 16.57 33.06 -34.06
N SER A 69 16.77 32.57 -35.28
CA SER A 69 17.55 33.06 -36.44
C SER A 69 18.45 34.29 -36.31
N GLY A 70 19.63 34.20 -36.93
CA GLY A 70 20.17 35.29 -37.76
C GLY A 70 21.69 35.50 -37.69
N LEU A 71 22.44 34.93 -38.65
CA LEU A 71 23.37 35.66 -39.53
C LEU A 71 23.64 34.85 -40.79
#